data_AF-A0A7U3D021-F1
#
_entry.id   AF-A0A7U3D021-F1
#
_cell.length_a   1.000
_cell.length_b   1.000
_cell.length_c   1.000
_cell.angle_alpha   90.00
_cell.angle_beta   90.00
_cell.angle_gamma   90.00
#
_symmetry.space_group_name_H-M   'P 1'
#
loop_
_entity.id
_entity.type
_entity.pdbx_description
1 polymer ?
#
loop_
_entity_poly.entity_id
_entity_poly.type
_entity_poly.pdbx_seq_one_letter_code
_entity_poly.pdbx_strand_id
1 'polypeptide(L)'
;MVLGSGGIVCIDEFDKISQDDRAALHEALESQTISVAKAGIIATFSARAAVLAAANPKFGRFDPHQYPAEQFDIPPTLLSRFDLIFPITDVMDEDTDRNIAKHILMQHEAAGARLADIKGFEQVEEPPIDSDLLRKYIAYARKNVSPRLSQEASEYLQKYYVDLRKTGQRQGAVPITPRQIEGLVRMSEASAKSRLSDVVELSDSETAIELSRFMLKSLALDTGGRIDIDTILTGMPREKVDRMNSILNIIKKLEESDSNIKIQKVIEDAEAAGIDSTTASKYLSELERSGDIYRPRQGIIKLVHHEAD
;
A
#
# COMPACT_ATOMS: atom_id res chain seq x y z
N MET A 1 0.17 12.71 22.28
CA MET A 1 1.24 13.12 21.34
C MET A 1 2.29 14.04 21.96
N VAL A 2 1.92 15.12 22.67
CA VAL A 2 2.89 16.05 23.30
C VAL A 2 3.91 15.33 24.20
N LEU A 3 3.46 14.40 25.04
CA LEU A 3 4.34 13.59 25.90
C LEU A 3 5.32 12.70 25.13
N GLY A 4 4.98 12.29 23.91
CA GLY A 4 5.81 11.46 23.04
C GLY A 4 6.72 12.27 22.10
N SER A 5 6.79 13.59 22.26
CA SER A 5 7.63 14.45 21.42
C SER A 5 9.10 14.03 21.50
N GLY A 6 9.73 13.80 20.35
CA GLY A 6 11.08 13.27 20.20
C GLY A 6 11.15 11.73 20.14
N GLY A 7 10.02 11.04 20.28
CA GLY A 7 9.91 9.59 20.25
C GLY A 7 8.91 9.08 19.20
N ILE A 8 8.33 7.93 19.50
CA ILE A 8 7.32 7.26 18.68
C ILE A 8 6.02 7.23 19.49
N VAL A 9 4.90 7.52 18.82
CA VAL A 9 3.55 7.37 19.36
C VAL A 9 2.88 6.25 18.58
N CYS A 10 2.57 5.16 19.28
CA CYS A 10 1.81 4.04 18.72
C CYS A 10 0.32 4.27 18.93
N ILE A 11 -0.47 4.11 17.88
CA ILE A 11 -1.92 4.21 17.91
C ILE A 11 -2.49 2.91 17.36
N ASP A 12 -3.33 2.26 18.16
CA ASP A 12 -4.10 1.09 17.74
C ASP A 12 -5.52 1.51 17.36
N GLU A 13 -6.19 0.70 16.55
CA GLU A 13 -7.55 0.95 16.05
C GLU A 13 -7.73 2.38 15.48
N PHE A 14 -6.80 2.80 14.62
CA PHE A 14 -6.80 4.16 14.06
C PHE A 14 -8.08 4.48 13.27
N ASP A 15 -8.80 3.47 12.79
CA ASP A 15 -10.13 3.57 12.18
C ASP A 15 -11.23 4.01 13.16
N LYS A 16 -11.12 3.73 14.47
CA LYS A 16 -12.15 4.01 15.48
C LYS A 16 -11.97 5.34 16.22
N ILE A 17 -11.08 6.21 15.74
CA ILE A 17 -10.77 7.48 16.40
C ILE A 17 -11.94 8.46 16.28
N SER A 18 -12.27 9.13 17.39
CA SER A 18 -13.33 10.13 17.45
C SER A 18 -13.06 11.33 16.52
N GLN A 19 -14.11 12.05 16.12
CA GLN A 19 -13.97 13.18 15.20
C GLN A 19 -13.13 14.34 15.79
N ASP A 20 -13.23 14.57 17.11
CA ASP A 20 -12.45 15.60 17.81
C ASP A 20 -10.96 15.23 17.84
N ASP A 21 -10.65 13.96 18.13
CA ASP A 21 -9.27 13.46 18.13
C ASP A 21 -8.67 13.48 16.72
N ARG A 22 -9.49 13.22 15.70
CA ARG A 22 -9.09 13.32 14.29
C ARG A 22 -8.64 14.73 13.91
N ALA A 23 -9.32 15.76 14.42
CA ALA A 23 -8.92 17.15 14.20
C ALA A 23 -7.57 17.47 14.86
N ALA A 24 -7.35 17.00 16.09
CA ALA A 24 -6.06 17.15 16.77
C ALA A 24 -4.93 16.39 16.05
N LEU A 25 -5.20 15.21 15.49
CA LEU A 25 -4.24 14.45 14.68
C LEU A 25 -3.90 15.16 13.37
N HIS A 26 -4.88 15.80 12.73
CA HIS A 26 -4.63 16.61 11.55
C HIS A 26 -3.62 17.73 11.83
N GLU A 27 -3.81 18.47 12.93
CA GLU A 27 -2.89 19.53 13.34
C GLU A 27 -1.50 18.97 13.67
N ALA A 28 -1.46 17.90 14.48
CA ALA A 28 -0.21 17.31 14.94
C ALA A 28 0.62 16.70 13.81
N LEU A 29 -0.01 16.01 12.84
CA LEU A 29 0.67 15.39 11.70
C LEU A 29 1.06 16.40 10.60
N GLU A 30 0.41 17.57 10.56
CA GLU A 30 0.72 18.62 9.60
C GLU A 30 1.78 19.58 10.11
N SER A 31 1.53 20.19 11.27
CA SER A 31 2.34 21.28 11.81
C SER A 31 3.30 20.81 12.91
N GLN A 32 3.23 19.55 13.33
CA GLN A 32 4.00 19.01 14.47
C GLN A 32 3.80 19.81 15.76
N THR A 33 2.62 20.45 15.88
CA THR A 33 2.20 21.26 17.03
C THR A 33 0.74 20.97 17.36
N ILE A 34 0.36 21.19 18.61
CA ILE A 34 -1.03 21.13 19.06
C ILE A 34 -1.33 22.42 19.82
N SER A 35 -2.33 23.17 19.35
CA SER A 35 -2.82 24.38 19.98
C SER A 35 -4.01 24.08 20.87
N VAL A 36 -3.95 24.57 22.11
CA VAL A 36 -5.02 24.40 23.10
C VAL A 36 -5.49 25.78 23.53
N ALA A 37 -6.78 26.04 23.30
CA ALA A 37 -7.49 27.21 23.77
C ALA A 37 -8.58 26.79 24.75
N LYS A 38 -8.32 26.86 26.06
CA LYS A 38 -9.30 26.49 27.09
C LYS A 38 -9.16 27.38 28.33
N ALA A 39 -10.30 27.83 28.86
CA ALA A 39 -10.35 28.65 30.09
C ALA A 39 -9.41 29.88 30.07
N GLY A 40 -9.31 30.57 28.93
CA GLY A 40 -8.45 31.74 28.77
C GLY A 40 -6.96 31.45 28.58
N ILE A 41 -6.54 30.19 28.60
CA ILE A 41 -5.18 29.77 28.25
C ILE A 41 -5.14 29.45 26.76
N ILE A 42 -4.32 30.20 26.03
CA ILE A 42 -3.96 29.92 24.64
C ILE A 42 -2.49 29.49 24.66
N ALA A 43 -2.23 28.20 24.44
CA ALA A 43 -0.88 27.65 24.43
C ALA A 43 -0.69 26.70 23.26
N THR A 44 0.50 26.72 22.68
CA THR A 44 0.89 25.80 21.60
C THR A 44 2.00 24.89 22.09
N PHE A 45 1.79 23.58 21.97
CA PHE A 45 2.73 22.56 22.41
C PHE A 45 3.39 21.88 21.21
N SER A 46 4.66 21.52 21.34
CA SER A 46 5.36 20.72 20.32
C SER A 46 4.89 19.26 20.38
N ALA A 47 4.56 18.69 19.23
CA ALA A 47 4.13 17.31 19.06
C ALA A 47 4.99 16.61 17.99
N ARG A 48 6.31 16.87 18.00
CA ARG A 48 7.29 16.28 17.07
C ARG A 48 7.53 14.80 17.39
N ALA A 49 6.55 13.96 17.12
CA ALA A 49 6.62 12.52 17.32
C ALA A 49 6.42 11.78 15.99
N ALA A 50 7.13 10.68 15.80
CA ALA A 50 6.82 9.75 14.73
C ALA A 50 5.55 8.96 15.11
N VAL A 51 4.59 8.83 14.20
CA VAL A 51 3.36 8.08 14.45
C VAL A 51 3.46 6.72 13.80
N LEU A 52 3.25 5.68 14.60
CA LEU A 52 3.03 4.31 14.14
C LEU A 52 1.56 3.99 14.40
N ALA A 53 0.79 3.75 13.36
CA ALA A 53 -0.64 3.49 13.47
C ALA A 53 -0.97 2.10 12.91
N ALA A 54 -1.80 1.36 13.62
CA ALA A 54 -2.48 0.17 13.13
C ALA A 54 -3.96 0.52 12.89
N ALA A 55 -4.51 0.06 11.77
CA ALA A 55 -5.89 0.29 11.40
C ALA A 55 -6.47 -0.99 10.82
N ASN A 56 -7.74 -1.26 11.13
CA ASN A 56 -8.45 -2.38 10.53
C ASN A 56 -9.20 -1.93 9.26
N PRO A 57 -9.35 -2.82 8.26
CA PRO A 57 -10.26 -2.57 7.14
C PRO A 57 -11.71 -2.57 7.64
N LYS A 58 -12.62 -1.87 6.93
CA LYS A 58 -14.04 -1.65 7.32
C LYS A 58 -14.79 -2.92 7.75
N PHE A 59 -14.48 -4.07 7.16
CA PHE A 59 -15.15 -5.34 7.43
C PHE A 59 -14.24 -6.37 8.14
N GLY A 60 -13.12 -5.94 8.70
CA GLY A 60 -12.17 -6.79 9.41
C GLY A 60 -11.29 -7.69 8.52
N ARG A 61 -11.58 -7.77 7.22
CA ARG A 61 -10.73 -8.40 6.20
C ARG A 61 -10.61 -7.48 4.99
N PHE A 62 -9.50 -7.59 4.27
CA PHE A 62 -9.36 -6.93 2.98
C PHE A 62 -10.21 -7.68 1.95
N ASP A 63 -11.12 -6.95 1.31
CA ASP A 63 -11.80 -7.39 0.09
C ASP A 63 -10.77 -7.38 -1.05
N PRO A 64 -10.49 -8.54 -1.67
CA PRO A 64 -9.55 -8.61 -2.76
C PRO A 64 -9.98 -7.75 -3.98
N HIS A 65 -11.28 -7.51 -4.17
CA HIS A 65 -11.83 -6.87 -5.38
C HIS A 65 -11.97 -5.33 -5.28
N GLN A 66 -11.47 -4.73 -4.21
CA GLN A 66 -11.50 -3.29 -3.99
C GLN A 66 -10.09 -2.79 -3.66
N TYR A 67 -9.80 -1.54 -4.00
CA TYR A 67 -8.50 -0.96 -3.64
C TYR A 67 -8.33 -0.90 -2.12
N PRO A 68 -7.20 -1.34 -1.56
CA PRO A 68 -6.95 -1.25 -0.13
C PRO A 68 -7.17 0.16 0.43
N ALA A 69 -6.82 1.21 -0.33
CA ALA A 69 -6.98 2.60 0.06
C ALA A 69 -8.46 3.00 0.34
N GLU A 70 -9.43 2.41 -0.35
CA GLU A 70 -10.87 2.71 -0.19
C GLU A 70 -11.52 1.92 0.96
N GLN A 71 -10.87 0.83 1.36
CA GLN A 71 -11.33 -0.09 2.40
C GLN A 71 -10.98 0.37 3.82
N PHE A 72 -10.10 1.36 3.97
CA PHE A 72 -9.87 2.01 5.25
C PHE A 72 -10.95 3.06 5.53
N ASP A 73 -11.45 3.12 6.77
CA ASP A 73 -12.36 4.20 7.20
C ASP A 73 -11.60 5.46 7.66
N ILE A 74 -10.59 5.84 6.87
CA ILE A 74 -9.69 6.95 7.17
C ILE A 74 -9.79 7.97 6.04
N PRO A 75 -10.02 9.27 6.34
CA PRO A 75 -10.06 10.29 5.31
C PRO A 75 -8.78 10.34 4.47
N PRO A 76 -8.86 10.50 3.14
CA PRO A 76 -7.68 10.60 2.26
C PRO A 76 -6.70 11.69 2.69
N THR A 77 -7.22 12.76 3.32
CA THR A 77 -6.42 13.83 3.91
C THR A 77 -5.48 13.35 5.01
N LEU A 78 -5.85 12.35 5.82
CA LEU A 78 -4.94 11.76 6.81
C LEU A 78 -4.02 10.72 6.17
N LEU A 79 -4.54 9.89 5.26
CA LEU A 79 -3.73 8.89 4.57
C LEU A 79 -2.55 9.51 3.83
N SER A 80 -2.77 10.65 3.15
CA SER A 80 -1.69 11.37 2.46
C SER A 80 -0.61 11.96 3.37
N ARG A 81 -0.81 11.92 4.70
CA ARG A 81 0.14 12.44 5.70
C ARG A 81 1.10 11.38 6.22
N PHE A 82 0.82 10.11 5.97
CA PHE A 82 1.73 9.00 6.24
C PHE A 82 2.71 8.85 5.08
N ASP A 83 3.98 8.64 5.41
CA ASP A 83 5.03 8.45 4.40
C ASP A 83 5.03 7.02 3.84
N LEU A 84 4.67 6.05 4.67
CA LEU A 84 4.59 4.64 4.35
C LEU A 84 3.29 4.06 4.89
N ILE A 85 2.60 3.29 4.04
CA ILE A 85 1.39 2.55 4.38
C ILE A 85 1.60 1.14 3.85
N PHE A 86 1.51 0.14 4.73
CA PHE A 86 1.67 -1.25 4.37
C PHE A 86 0.35 -1.98 4.63
N PRO A 87 -0.42 -2.35 3.59
CA PRO A 87 -1.54 -3.26 3.77
C PRO A 87 -0.97 -4.64 4.13
N ILE A 88 -1.34 -5.16 5.30
CA ILE A 88 -0.98 -6.51 5.71
C ILE A 88 -2.19 -7.39 5.42
N THR A 89 -2.12 -8.16 4.33
CA THR A 89 -3.16 -9.12 3.94
C THR A 89 -2.85 -10.48 4.55
N ASP A 90 -3.85 -11.06 5.19
CA ASP A 90 -3.78 -12.44 5.67
C ASP A 90 -4.00 -13.39 4.47
N VAL A 91 -2.93 -14.06 4.03
CA VAL A 91 -2.98 -15.05 2.96
C VAL A 91 -2.83 -16.41 3.61
N MET A 92 -3.86 -17.24 3.52
CA MET A 92 -3.80 -18.61 4.04
C MET A 92 -2.78 -19.42 3.24
N ASP A 93 -1.73 -19.84 3.89
CA ASP A 93 -0.72 -20.73 3.35
C ASP A 93 -0.32 -21.73 4.43
N GLU A 94 -0.66 -22.99 4.20
CA GLU A 94 -0.50 -24.07 5.18
C GLU A 94 0.94 -24.21 5.67
N ASP A 95 1.94 -23.94 4.83
CA ASP A 95 3.33 -24.12 5.21
C ASP A 95 3.83 -22.95 6.07
N THR A 96 3.48 -21.71 5.73
CA THR A 96 3.80 -20.55 6.58
C THR A 96 3.01 -20.58 7.89
N ASP A 97 1.73 -20.93 7.87
CA ASP A 97 0.90 -21.08 9.07
C ASP A 97 1.44 -22.18 10.00
N ARG A 98 1.86 -23.32 9.44
CA ARG A 98 2.50 -24.40 10.21
C ARG A 98 3.79 -23.92 10.86
N ASN A 99 4.61 -23.14 10.16
CA ASN A 99 5.86 -22.60 10.69
C ASN A 99 5.61 -21.57 11.82
N ILE A 100 4.63 -20.68 11.65
CA ILE A 100 4.22 -19.70 12.66
C ILE A 100 3.70 -20.43 13.90
N ALA A 101 2.78 -21.40 13.72
CA ALA A 101 2.23 -22.19 14.82
C ALA A 101 3.32 -22.96 15.57
N LYS A 102 4.25 -23.60 14.85
CA LYS A 102 5.41 -24.29 15.47
C LYS A 102 6.23 -23.32 16.32
N HIS A 103 6.51 -22.12 15.82
CA HIS A 103 7.28 -21.11 16.55
C HIS A 103 6.57 -20.63 17.83
N ILE A 104 5.26 -20.34 17.74
CA ILE A 104 4.45 -19.89 18.89
C ILE A 104 4.39 -20.98 19.96
N LEU A 105 4.12 -22.23 19.58
CA LEU A 105 4.05 -23.35 20.50
C LEU A 105 5.38 -23.59 21.22
N MET A 106 6.50 -23.54 20.49
CA MET A 106 7.84 -23.61 21.09
C MET A 106 8.01 -22.53 22.16
N GLN A 107 7.72 -21.26 21.85
CA GLN A 107 7.86 -20.18 22.84
C GLN A 107 7.04 -20.42 24.12
N HIS A 108 5.81 -20.91 23.99
CA HIS A 108 4.95 -21.22 25.14
C HIS A 108 5.44 -22.41 25.96
N GLU A 109 5.96 -23.47 25.33
CA GLU A 109 6.54 -24.61 26.02
C GLU A 109 7.75 -24.18 26.86
N ALA A 110 8.62 -23.32 26.33
CA ALA A 110 9.78 -22.78 27.05
C ALA A 110 9.47 -21.76 28.13
N ALA A 111 8.31 -21.11 28.09
CA ALA A 111 7.88 -20.26 29.19
C ALA A 111 7.37 -21.09 30.39
N GLY A 112 6.88 -22.32 30.15
CA GLY A 112 6.35 -23.22 31.18
C GLY A 112 7.37 -24.20 31.80
N ALA A 113 8.37 -24.63 31.02
CA ALA A 113 9.50 -25.41 31.51
C ALA A 113 10.73 -24.51 31.74
N ARG A 114 11.65 -24.86 32.65
CA ARG A 114 12.99 -24.25 32.61
C ARG A 114 13.56 -24.56 31.22
N LEU A 115 13.99 -23.55 30.46
CA LEU A 115 14.47 -23.64 29.07
C LEU A 115 15.36 -24.86 28.75
N ALA A 116 16.04 -25.42 29.76
CA ALA A 116 16.94 -26.57 29.65
C ALA A 116 16.27 -27.94 29.40
N ASP A 117 14.96 -28.12 29.63
CA ASP A 117 14.33 -29.45 29.60
C ASP A 117 13.61 -29.79 28.27
N ILE A 118 13.54 -28.87 27.30
CA ILE A 118 12.82 -29.08 26.04
C ILE A 118 13.78 -29.56 24.95
N LYS A 119 13.67 -30.84 24.58
CA LYS A 119 14.36 -31.40 23.40
C LYS A 119 13.84 -30.73 22.13
N GLY A 120 14.64 -29.86 21.51
CA GLY A 120 14.32 -29.13 20.28
C GLY A 120 14.43 -27.62 20.37
N PHE A 121 14.67 -27.06 21.57
CA PHE A 121 14.83 -25.62 21.78
C PHE A 121 16.09 -25.01 21.17
N GLU A 122 17.06 -25.85 20.80
CA GLU A 122 18.27 -25.45 20.05
C GLU A 122 17.97 -24.87 18.66
N GLN A 123 16.71 -24.92 18.18
CA GLN A 123 16.30 -24.36 16.88
C GLN A 123 15.78 -22.92 16.93
N VAL A 124 15.59 -22.32 18.11
CA VAL A 124 15.31 -20.88 18.17
C VAL A 124 16.67 -20.19 17.99
N GLU A 125 17.02 -19.88 16.74
CA GLU A 125 18.23 -19.12 16.44
C GLU A 125 18.22 -17.86 17.29
N GLU A 126 19.20 -17.74 18.19
CA GLU A 126 19.42 -16.49 18.91
C GLU A 126 19.66 -15.39 17.86
N PRO A 127 19.03 -14.21 18.03
CA PRO A 127 19.24 -13.13 17.10
C PRO A 127 20.75 -12.84 17.01
N PRO A 128 21.29 -12.65 15.79
CA PRO A 128 22.73 -12.50 15.58
C PRO A 128 23.32 -11.25 16.25
N ILE A 129 22.46 -10.33 16.68
CA ILE A 129 22.83 -9.09 17.34
C ILE A 129 22.22 -9.06 18.73
N ASP A 130 23.06 -8.84 19.73
CA ASP A 130 22.63 -8.65 21.11
C ASP A 130 21.72 -7.41 21.26
N SER A 131 20.67 -7.57 22.07
CA SER A 131 19.65 -6.53 22.26
C SER A 131 20.20 -5.25 22.90
N ASP A 132 21.19 -5.34 23.79
CA ASP A 132 21.79 -4.19 24.44
C ASP A 132 22.75 -3.46 23.48
N LEU A 133 23.51 -4.21 22.68
CA LEU A 133 24.31 -3.66 21.60
C LEU A 133 23.44 -2.89 20.60
N LEU A 134 22.33 -3.47 20.13
CA LEU A 134 21.42 -2.80 19.20
C LEU A 134 20.84 -1.52 19.80
N ARG A 135 20.43 -1.54 21.07
CA ARG A 135 19.91 -0.34 21.77
C ARG A 135 20.97 0.76 21.83
N LYS A 136 22.22 0.42 22.18
CA LYS A 136 23.34 1.37 22.22
C LYS A 136 23.66 1.91 20.82
N TYR A 137 23.59 1.06 19.79
CA TYR A 137 23.80 1.44 18.41
C TYR A 137 22.79 2.49 17.94
N ILE A 138 21.50 2.24 18.16
CA ILE A 138 20.42 3.18 17.82
C ILE A 138 20.60 4.51 18.56
N ALA A 139 20.94 4.47 19.86
CA ALA A 139 21.16 5.67 20.65
C ALA A 139 22.36 6.50 20.13
N TYR A 140 23.45 5.83 19.76
CA TYR A 140 24.62 6.46 19.17
C TYR A 140 24.30 7.10 17.81
N ALA A 141 23.65 6.35 16.91
CA ALA A 141 23.26 6.82 15.58
C ALA A 141 22.36 8.06 15.64
N ARG A 142 21.38 8.07 16.56
CA ARG A 142 20.46 9.21 16.74
C ARG A 142 21.15 10.47 17.25
N LYS A 143 22.20 10.33 18.09
CA LYS A 143 22.86 11.46 18.76
C LYS A 143 24.00 12.05 17.93
N ASN A 144 24.75 11.22 17.22
CA ASN A 144 26.04 11.61 16.66
C ASN A 144 26.05 11.76 15.14
N VAL A 145 25.01 11.29 14.44
CA VAL A 145 24.99 11.25 12.97
C VAL A 145 23.84 12.10 12.45
N SER A 146 24.15 13.02 11.54
CA SER A 146 23.17 13.92 10.92
C SER A 146 23.42 13.96 9.41
N PRO A 147 22.88 12.98 8.67
CA PRO A 147 23.18 12.80 7.26
C PRO A 147 22.74 14.00 6.43
N ARG A 148 23.51 14.34 5.40
CA ARG A 148 23.17 15.36 4.40
C ARG A 148 23.07 14.74 3.02
N LEU A 149 22.13 15.21 2.21
CA LEU A 149 22.01 14.73 0.84
C LEU A 149 23.25 15.07 0.01
N SER A 150 23.79 14.04 -0.66
CA SER A 150 24.73 14.24 -1.75
C SER A 150 24.01 14.78 -2.99
N GLN A 151 24.77 15.39 -3.89
CA GLN A 151 24.23 15.90 -5.15
C GLN A 151 23.65 14.76 -6.01
N GLU A 152 24.35 13.64 -6.10
CA GLU A 152 23.91 12.46 -6.84
C GLU A 152 22.58 11.91 -6.32
N ALA A 153 22.45 11.76 -4.99
CA ALA A 153 21.19 11.33 -4.37
C ALA A 153 20.04 12.32 -4.63
N SER A 154 20.32 13.62 -4.56
CA SER A 154 19.33 14.67 -4.81
C SER A 154 18.80 14.63 -6.25
N GLU A 155 19.68 14.51 -7.23
CA GLU A 155 19.30 14.40 -8.64
C GLU A 155 18.48 13.13 -8.92
N TYR A 156 18.86 12.02 -8.29
CA TYR A 156 18.14 10.75 -8.42
C TYR A 156 16.72 10.80 -7.83
N LEU A 157 16.57 11.32 -6.60
CA LEU A 157 15.26 11.51 -5.97
C LEU A 157 14.37 12.48 -6.76
N GLN A 158 14.95 13.57 -7.28
CA GLN A 158 14.23 14.53 -8.11
C GLN A 158 13.68 13.87 -9.38
N LYS A 159 14.52 13.09 -10.08
CA LYS A 159 14.11 12.36 -11.29
C LYS A 159 12.97 11.40 -10.99
N TYR A 160 13.10 10.60 -9.93
CA TYR A 160 12.05 9.67 -9.52
C TYR A 160 10.74 10.38 -9.19
N TYR A 161 10.76 11.47 -8.42
CA TYR A 161 9.55 12.22 -8.08
C TYR A 161 8.85 12.79 -9.33
N VAL A 162 9.61 13.34 -10.29
CA VAL A 162 9.04 13.85 -11.54
C VAL A 162 8.39 12.73 -12.36
N ASP A 163 9.03 11.57 -12.44
CA ASP A 163 8.50 10.41 -13.17
C ASP A 163 7.29 9.79 -12.47
N LEU A 164 7.30 9.76 -11.15
CA LEU A 164 6.16 9.37 -10.34
C LEU A 164 4.97 10.29 -10.66
N ARG A 165 5.16 11.62 -10.65
CA ARG A 165 4.10 12.61 -10.91
C ARG A 165 3.48 12.48 -12.30
N LYS A 166 4.29 12.19 -13.32
CA LYS A 166 3.80 11.91 -14.69
C LYS A 166 2.93 10.65 -14.74
N THR A 167 3.26 9.65 -13.92
CA THR A 167 2.56 8.37 -13.85
C THR A 167 1.25 8.49 -13.07
N GLY A 168 1.24 9.15 -11.91
CA GLY A 168 0.02 9.30 -11.10
C GLY A 168 -1.06 10.17 -11.71
N GLN A 169 -0.74 11.07 -12.66
CA GLN A 169 -1.75 11.74 -13.49
C GLN A 169 -2.57 10.76 -14.36
N ARG A 170 -2.11 9.52 -14.54
CA ARG A 170 -2.73 8.52 -15.42
C ARG A 170 -3.60 7.51 -14.67
N GLN A 171 -3.33 7.26 -13.39
CA GLN A 171 -3.88 6.11 -12.65
C GLN A 171 -4.91 6.44 -11.56
N GLY A 172 -5.18 7.72 -11.25
CA GLY A 172 -6.29 8.12 -10.37
C GLY A 172 -6.24 7.65 -8.90
N ALA A 173 -5.33 6.74 -8.54
CA ALA A 173 -5.44 5.99 -7.28
C ALA A 173 -4.86 6.69 -6.05
N VAL A 174 -3.88 7.60 -6.16
CA VAL A 174 -3.46 8.49 -5.04
C VAL A 174 -2.84 9.76 -5.63
N PRO A 175 -3.27 10.98 -5.24
CA PRO A 175 -2.62 12.21 -5.68
C PRO A 175 -1.19 12.29 -5.14
N ILE A 176 -0.22 12.38 -6.05
CA ILE A 176 1.20 12.58 -5.72
C ILE A 176 1.39 14.01 -5.26
N THR A 177 1.70 14.17 -3.97
CA THR A 177 1.92 15.46 -3.34
C THR A 177 3.43 15.72 -3.15
N PRO A 178 3.85 17.00 -3.04
CA PRO A 178 5.23 17.32 -2.67
C PRO A 178 5.69 16.66 -1.35
N ARG A 179 4.78 16.29 -0.46
CA ARG A 179 5.10 15.57 0.79
C ARG A 179 5.79 14.23 0.55
N GLN A 180 5.50 13.58 -0.59
CA GLN A 180 6.14 12.30 -0.93
C GLN A 180 7.66 12.45 -1.14
N ILE A 181 8.13 13.57 -1.72
CA ILE A 181 9.58 13.77 -1.88
C ILE A 181 10.24 14.03 -0.53
N GLU A 182 9.57 14.73 0.38
CA GLU A 182 10.05 14.96 1.74
C GLU A 182 10.10 13.64 2.53
N GLY A 183 9.13 12.75 2.33
CA GLY A 183 9.16 11.38 2.85
C GLY A 183 10.35 10.58 2.33
N LEU A 184 10.59 10.61 1.01
CA LEU A 184 11.76 9.95 0.40
C LEU A 184 13.08 10.46 0.98
N VAL A 185 13.25 11.78 1.10
CA VAL A 185 14.43 12.40 1.71
C VAL A 185 14.63 11.89 3.14
N ARG A 186 13.57 11.89 3.96
CA ARG A 186 13.63 11.40 5.35
C ARG A 186 14.00 9.92 5.42
N MET A 187 13.50 9.10 4.50
CA MET A 187 13.85 7.67 4.43
C MET A 187 15.30 7.45 4.00
N SER A 188 15.80 8.19 3.01
CA SER A 188 17.21 8.12 2.59
C SER A 188 18.15 8.57 3.71
N GLU A 189 17.83 9.64 4.43
CA GLU A 189 18.56 10.07 5.62
C GLU A 189 18.52 9.02 6.73
N ALA A 190 17.37 8.36 6.95
CA ALA A 190 17.26 7.28 7.93
C ALA A 190 18.13 6.07 7.56
N SER A 191 18.19 5.71 6.26
CA SER A 191 19.09 4.66 5.74
C SER A 191 20.55 5.03 5.99
N ALA A 192 20.98 6.24 5.63
CA ALA A 192 22.35 6.69 5.86
C ALA A 192 22.73 6.72 7.35
N LYS A 193 21.78 7.12 8.21
CA LYS A 193 21.94 7.10 9.67
C LYS A 193 22.09 5.69 10.22
N SER A 194 21.39 4.71 9.64
CA SER A 194 21.47 3.30 10.05
C SER A 194 22.85 2.69 9.82
N ARG A 195 23.63 3.20 8.86
CA ARG A 195 25.03 2.83 8.59
C ARG A 195 26.05 3.78 9.22
N LEU A 196 25.61 4.69 10.09
CA LEU A 196 26.42 5.72 10.76
C LEU A 196 27.14 6.69 9.80
N SER A 197 26.54 7.00 8.66
CA SER A 197 27.13 7.93 7.68
C SER A 197 26.50 9.32 7.74
N ASP A 198 27.33 10.35 7.65
CA ASP A 198 26.90 11.76 7.59
C ASP A 198 26.55 12.24 6.17
N VAL A 199 26.66 11.39 5.16
CA VAL A 199 26.32 11.73 3.78
C VAL A 199 25.40 10.67 3.21
N VAL A 200 24.25 11.06 2.65
CA VAL A 200 23.33 10.15 1.97
C VAL A 200 23.92 9.80 0.60
N GLU A 201 24.13 8.50 0.37
CA GLU A 201 24.65 7.97 -0.88
C GLU A 201 23.50 7.60 -1.84
N LEU A 202 23.85 7.29 -3.08
CA LEU A 202 22.88 6.83 -4.08
C LEU A 202 22.14 5.57 -3.61
N SER A 203 22.86 4.62 -3.01
CA SER A 203 22.33 3.35 -2.48
C SER A 203 21.22 3.57 -1.44
N ASP A 204 21.38 4.53 -0.53
CA ASP A 204 20.35 4.88 0.46
C ASP A 204 19.06 5.37 -0.20
N SER A 205 19.21 6.13 -1.30
CA SER A 205 18.08 6.66 -2.06
C SER A 205 17.38 5.58 -2.89
N GLU A 206 18.14 4.61 -3.40
CA GLU A 206 17.59 3.42 -4.05
C GLU A 206 16.73 2.61 -3.07
N THR A 207 17.20 2.36 -1.85
CA THR A 207 16.42 1.68 -0.81
C THR A 207 15.14 2.44 -0.45
N ALA A 208 15.21 3.77 -0.29
CA ALA A 208 14.03 4.59 -0.01
C ALA A 208 13.00 4.53 -1.16
N ILE A 209 13.46 4.56 -2.41
CA ILE A 209 12.61 4.44 -3.60
C ILE A 209 12.01 3.03 -3.71
N GLU A 210 12.76 1.99 -3.38
CA GLU A 210 12.28 0.61 -3.37
C GLU A 210 11.13 0.44 -2.37
N LEU A 211 11.29 0.94 -1.14
CA LEU A 211 10.23 0.95 -0.13
C LEU A 211 8.98 1.71 -0.60
N SER A 212 9.18 2.90 -1.19
CA SER A 212 8.08 3.68 -1.76
C SER A 212 7.38 2.93 -2.89
N ARG A 213 8.13 2.28 -3.78
CA ARG A 213 7.58 1.48 -4.88
C ARG A 213 6.82 0.27 -4.36
N PHE A 214 7.32 -0.39 -3.33
CA PHE A 214 6.65 -1.51 -2.68
C PHE A 214 5.32 -1.07 -2.06
N MET A 215 5.29 0.05 -1.34
CA MET A 215 4.07 0.64 -0.80
C MET A 215 3.06 0.95 -1.91
N LEU A 216 3.47 1.68 -2.95
CA LEU A 216 2.59 2.05 -4.06
C LEU A 216 2.05 0.82 -4.80
N LYS A 217 2.90 -0.18 -5.03
CA LYS A 217 2.48 -1.45 -5.62
C LYS A 217 1.43 -2.12 -4.75
N SER A 218 1.67 -2.21 -3.45
CA SER A 218 0.76 -2.86 -2.50
C SER A 218 -0.59 -2.16 -2.39
N LEU A 219 -0.63 -0.82 -2.53
CA LEU A 219 -1.88 -0.04 -2.54
C LEU A 219 -2.61 -0.06 -3.89
N ALA A 220 -1.91 -0.34 -4.99
CA ALA A 220 -2.45 -0.34 -6.36
C ALA A 220 -2.97 -1.71 -6.82
N LEU A 221 -2.86 -2.76 -6.00
CA LEU A 221 -3.34 -4.10 -6.34
C LEU A 221 -4.86 -4.20 -6.16
N ASP A 222 -5.56 -4.44 -7.27
CA ASP A 222 -6.87 -5.08 -7.31
C ASP A 222 -6.67 -6.59 -7.56
N THR A 223 -7.38 -7.43 -6.84
CA THR A 223 -7.29 -8.90 -6.91
C THR A 223 -8.21 -9.43 -8.00
N GLY A 224 -7.96 -8.97 -9.23
CA GLY A 224 -8.41 -9.65 -10.43
C GLY A 224 -7.30 -10.41 -11.13
N GLY A 225 -6.05 -10.33 -10.64
CA GLY A 225 -4.91 -10.81 -11.43
C GLY A 225 -4.84 -10.14 -12.81
N ARG A 226 -5.54 -9.02 -13.01
CA ARG A 226 -5.48 -8.17 -14.20
C ARG A 226 -4.67 -6.95 -13.88
N ILE A 227 -3.39 -7.22 -13.72
CA ILE A 227 -2.38 -6.59 -14.57
C ILE A 227 -2.73 -5.14 -14.97
N ASP A 228 -2.32 -4.19 -14.14
CA ASP A 228 -1.76 -2.92 -14.64
C ASP A 228 -0.22 -2.99 -14.73
N ILE A 229 0.32 -4.22 -14.59
CA ILE A 229 1.73 -4.56 -14.68
C ILE A 229 2.16 -4.83 -16.13
N ASP A 230 1.29 -5.36 -17.00
CA ASP A 230 1.58 -5.57 -18.44
C ASP A 230 1.56 -4.25 -19.21
N THR A 231 0.80 -3.25 -18.78
CA THR A 231 0.86 -1.93 -19.41
C THR A 231 2.24 -1.29 -19.22
N ILE A 232 2.95 -1.66 -18.14
CA ILE A 232 4.29 -1.17 -17.82
C ILE A 232 5.39 -2.10 -18.40
N LEU A 233 5.17 -3.42 -18.48
CA LEU A 233 6.17 -4.41 -18.91
C LEU A 233 6.01 -4.95 -20.35
N THR A 234 4.83 -4.91 -20.97
CA THR A 234 4.59 -5.48 -22.33
C THR A 234 4.45 -4.45 -23.46
N GLY A 235 4.40 -3.15 -23.15
CA GLY A 235 4.37 -2.08 -24.16
C GLY A 235 3.05 -1.96 -24.93
N MET A 236 1.90 -2.33 -24.33
CA MET A 236 0.61 -2.17 -25.01
C MET A 236 0.15 -0.68 -25.04
N PRO A 237 -0.38 -0.19 -26.18
CA PRO A 237 -0.89 1.18 -26.30
C PRO A 237 -2.15 1.43 -25.46
N ARG A 238 -2.21 2.59 -24.78
CA ARG A 238 -3.33 3.06 -23.92
C ARG A 238 -4.70 3.02 -24.61
N GLU A 239 -4.76 3.28 -25.91
CA GLU A 239 -5.99 3.17 -26.71
C GLU A 239 -6.62 1.77 -26.65
N LYS A 240 -5.80 0.71 -26.54
CA LYS A 240 -6.30 -0.67 -26.46
C LYS A 240 -7.04 -0.90 -25.14
N VAL A 241 -6.47 -0.41 -24.03
CA VAL A 241 -7.01 -0.60 -22.67
C VAL A 241 -8.32 0.16 -22.50
N ASP A 242 -8.38 1.42 -22.94
CA ASP A 242 -9.60 2.24 -22.85
C ASP A 242 -10.76 1.62 -23.65
N ARG A 243 -10.46 1.02 -24.82
CA ARG A 243 -11.45 0.32 -25.64
C ARG A 243 -11.94 -0.98 -25.01
N MET A 244 -11.05 -1.75 -24.36
CA MET A 244 -11.43 -2.97 -23.65
C MET A 244 -12.34 -2.67 -22.44
N ASN A 245 -12.03 -1.63 -21.67
CA ASN A 245 -12.87 -1.18 -20.54
C ASN A 245 -14.24 -0.67 -21.01
N SER A 246 -14.29 0.00 -22.16
CA SER A 246 -15.55 0.44 -22.77
C SER A 246 -16.44 -0.75 -23.14
N ILE A 247 -15.87 -1.82 -23.69
CA ILE A 247 -16.58 -3.07 -24.01
C ILE A 247 -17.10 -3.74 -22.74
N LEU A 248 -16.30 -3.82 -21.67
CA LEU A 248 -16.73 -4.39 -20.39
C LEU A 248 -17.92 -3.63 -19.77
N ASN A 249 -17.90 -2.29 -19.84
CA ASN A 249 -19.01 -1.47 -19.35
C ASN A 249 -20.30 -1.66 -20.16
N ILE A 250 -20.19 -1.86 -21.48
CA ILE A 250 -21.33 -2.18 -22.34
C ILE A 250 -21.92 -3.54 -21.94
N ILE A 251 -21.06 -4.55 -21.72
CA ILE A 251 -21.49 -5.89 -21.29
C ILE A 251 -22.19 -5.83 -19.92
N LYS A 252 -21.65 -5.08 -18.95
CA LYS A 252 -22.29 -4.88 -17.63
C LYS A 252 -23.67 -4.21 -17.74
N LYS A 253 -23.81 -3.17 -18.55
CA LYS A 253 -25.11 -2.49 -18.76
C LYS A 253 -26.15 -3.39 -19.44
N LEU A 254 -25.70 -4.24 -20.37
CA LEU A 254 -26.58 -5.19 -21.05
C LEU A 254 -27.00 -6.33 -20.12
N GLU A 255 -26.16 -6.70 -19.15
CA GLU A 255 -26.46 -7.70 -18.13
C GLU A 255 -27.59 -7.26 -17.19
N GLU A 256 -27.65 -5.97 -16.82
CA GLU A 256 -28.72 -5.42 -15.97
C GLU A 256 -30.12 -5.56 -16.60
N SER A 257 -30.19 -5.63 -17.93
CA SER A 257 -31.44 -5.72 -18.68
C SER A 257 -31.82 -7.16 -19.05
N ASP A 258 -30.84 -8.02 -19.34
CA ASP A 258 -31.08 -9.37 -19.84
C ASP A 258 -29.91 -10.29 -19.46
N SER A 259 -30.20 -11.42 -18.80
CA SER A 259 -29.14 -12.33 -18.33
C SER A 259 -28.40 -13.05 -19.46
N ASN A 260 -28.90 -13.01 -20.70
CA ASN A 260 -28.27 -13.65 -21.86
C ASN A 260 -27.90 -12.61 -22.91
N ILE A 261 -26.62 -12.20 -22.92
CA ILE A 261 -26.14 -11.15 -23.81
C ILE A 261 -25.77 -11.76 -25.17
N LYS A 262 -26.42 -11.29 -26.24
CA LYS A 262 -26.07 -11.69 -27.62
C LYS A 262 -24.80 -10.98 -28.08
N ILE A 263 -23.85 -11.73 -28.62
CA ILE A 263 -22.58 -11.19 -29.18
C ILE A 263 -22.85 -10.05 -30.16
N GLN A 264 -23.87 -10.22 -31.00
CA GLN A 264 -24.22 -9.27 -32.05
C GLN A 264 -24.64 -7.91 -31.49
N LYS A 265 -25.35 -7.90 -30.35
CA LYS A 265 -25.78 -6.68 -29.66
C LYS A 265 -24.60 -5.94 -29.01
N VAL A 266 -23.63 -6.68 -28.48
CA VAL A 266 -22.38 -6.10 -27.93
C VAL A 266 -21.55 -5.46 -29.05
N ILE A 267 -21.50 -6.09 -30.22
CA ILE A 267 -20.79 -5.53 -31.39
C ILE A 267 -21.49 -4.27 -31.89
N GLU A 268 -22.82 -4.26 -31.98
CA GLU A 268 -23.60 -3.07 -32.37
C GLU A 268 -23.39 -1.90 -31.40
N ASP A 269 -23.44 -2.15 -30.09
CA ASP A 269 -23.21 -1.12 -29.07
C ASP A 269 -21.74 -0.66 -29.03
N ALA A 270 -20.78 -1.55 -29.35
CA ALA A 270 -19.37 -1.21 -29.49
C ALA A 270 -19.10 -0.34 -30.73
N GLU A 271 -19.79 -0.59 -31.84
CA GLU A 271 -19.74 0.26 -33.04
C GLU A 271 -20.33 1.65 -32.75
N ALA A 272 -21.43 1.72 -32.00
CA ALA A 272 -22.01 2.98 -31.55
C ALA A 272 -21.05 3.77 -30.63
N ALA A 273 -20.18 3.07 -29.89
CA ALA A 273 -19.12 3.64 -29.07
C ALA A 273 -17.82 3.95 -29.86
N GLY A 274 -17.80 3.74 -31.18
CA GLY A 274 -16.67 4.07 -32.05
C GLY A 274 -15.58 2.99 -32.15
N ILE A 275 -15.90 1.73 -31.81
CA ILE A 275 -15.00 0.58 -31.93
C ILE A 275 -15.43 -0.27 -33.14
N ASP A 276 -14.55 -0.42 -34.12
CA ASP A 276 -14.79 -1.26 -35.31
C ASP A 276 -15.08 -2.73 -34.94
N SER A 277 -16.05 -3.37 -35.63
CA SER A 277 -16.48 -4.76 -35.41
C SER A 277 -15.34 -5.77 -35.42
N THR A 278 -14.34 -5.57 -36.27
CA THR A 278 -13.14 -6.40 -36.36
C THR A 278 -12.29 -6.31 -35.09
N THR A 279 -12.25 -5.13 -34.48
CA THR A 279 -11.45 -4.84 -33.28
C THR A 279 -12.19 -5.26 -32.01
N ALA A 280 -13.51 -5.02 -31.97
CA ALA A 280 -14.39 -5.50 -30.91
C ALA A 280 -14.36 -7.03 -30.80
N SER A 281 -14.39 -7.75 -31.93
CA SER A 281 -14.32 -9.22 -31.95
C SER A 281 -12.98 -9.75 -31.43
N LYS A 282 -11.87 -9.05 -31.71
CA LYS A 282 -10.54 -9.40 -31.15
C LYS A 282 -10.51 -9.20 -29.65
N TYR A 283 -10.99 -8.07 -29.14
CA TYR A 283 -11.01 -7.80 -27.71
C TYR A 283 -11.96 -8.74 -26.96
N LEU A 284 -13.12 -9.08 -27.53
CA LEU A 284 -14.00 -10.10 -26.97
C LEU A 284 -13.32 -11.47 -26.89
N SER A 285 -12.52 -11.85 -27.88
CA SER A 285 -11.76 -13.11 -27.86
C SER A 285 -10.62 -13.07 -26.83
N GLU A 286 -10.00 -11.90 -26.61
CA GLU A 286 -9.01 -11.70 -25.55
C GLU A 286 -9.65 -11.74 -24.16
N LEU A 287 -10.83 -11.13 -23.98
CA LEU A 287 -11.62 -11.16 -22.74
C LEU A 287 -12.10 -12.58 -22.39
N GLU A 288 -12.42 -13.38 -23.41
CA GLU A 288 -12.75 -14.80 -23.23
C GLU A 288 -11.53 -15.63 -22.81
N ARG A 289 -10.33 -15.30 -23.34
CA ARG A 289 -9.07 -15.92 -22.93
C ARG A 289 -8.63 -15.49 -21.52
N SER A 290 -8.93 -14.26 -21.12
CA SER A 290 -8.63 -13.73 -19.78
C SER A 290 -9.63 -14.17 -18.70
N GLY A 291 -10.68 -14.92 -19.07
CA GLY A 291 -11.69 -15.42 -18.15
C GLY A 291 -12.70 -14.38 -17.66
N ASP A 292 -12.77 -13.20 -18.29
CA ASP A 292 -13.77 -12.16 -17.99
C ASP A 292 -15.19 -12.61 -18.32
N ILE A 293 -15.29 -13.27 -19.44
CA ILE A 293 -16.54 -13.64 -20.08
C ILE A 293 -16.47 -15.09 -20.52
N TYR A 294 -17.60 -15.78 -20.47
CA TYR A 294 -17.70 -17.15 -20.95
C TYR A 294 -18.89 -17.29 -21.89
N ARG A 295 -18.81 -18.30 -22.78
CA ARG A 295 -19.86 -18.61 -23.76
C ARG A 295 -20.67 -19.83 -23.34
N PRO A 296 -21.83 -19.66 -22.69
CA PRO A 296 -22.69 -20.79 -22.34
C PRO A 296 -23.32 -21.47 -23.56
N ARG A 297 -23.57 -20.74 -24.67
CA ARG A 297 -24.11 -21.24 -25.94
C ARG A 297 -23.54 -20.46 -27.12
N GLN A 298 -23.56 -21.06 -28.32
CA GLN A 298 -23.18 -20.36 -29.55
C GLN A 298 -23.97 -19.05 -29.69
N GLY A 299 -23.27 -17.92 -29.73
CA GLY A 299 -23.87 -16.59 -29.91
C GLY A 299 -24.25 -15.84 -28.62
N ILE A 300 -24.07 -16.45 -27.43
CA ILE A 300 -24.40 -15.84 -26.13
C ILE A 300 -23.15 -15.73 -25.27
N ILE A 301 -22.96 -14.57 -24.64
CA ILE A 301 -21.91 -14.29 -23.65
C ILE A 301 -22.58 -14.04 -22.29
N LYS A 302 -21.92 -14.50 -21.23
CA LYS A 302 -22.18 -14.07 -19.85
C LYS A 302 -20.89 -13.59 -19.20
N LEU A 303 -21.02 -12.60 -18.30
CA LEU A 303 -19.94 -12.27 -17.37
C LEU A 303 -19.78 -13.44 -16.39
N VAL A 304 -18.54 -13.78 -16.09
CA VAL A 304 -18.26 -14.71 -15.00
C VAL A 304 -18.49 -13.95 -13.70
N HIS A 305 -19.63 -14.19 -13.06
CA HIS A 305 -19.80 -13.86 -11.65
C HIS A 305 -19.09 -14.95 -10.87
N HIS A 306 -17.96 -14.61 -10.24
CA HIS A 306 -17.42 -15.46 -9.20
C HIS A 306 -18.34 -15.28 -7.99
N GLU A 307 -19.28 -16.20 -7.80
CA GLU A 307 -19.99 -16.33 -6.54
C GLU A 307 -18.94 -16.52 -5.45
N ALA A 308 -19.02 -15.65 -4.45
CA ALA A 308 -18.19 -15.69 -3.26
C ALA A 308 -18.58 -16.94 -2.46
N ASP A 309 -17.75 -17.97 -2.53
CA ASP A 309 -17.67 -19.06 -1.55
C ASP A 309 -16.36 -18.94 -0.77
#